data_AF-A0A7M1URB6-F1
#
_entry.id   AF-A0A7M1URB6-F1
#
_cell.length_a   1.000
_cell.length_b   1.000
_cell.length_c   1.000
_cell.angle_alpha   90.00
_cell.angle_beta   90.00
_cell.angle_gamma   90.00
#
_symmetry.space_group_name_H-M   'P 1'
#
loop_
_entity.id
_entity.type
_entity.pdbx_description
1 polymer ?
#
loop_
_entity_poly.entity_id
_entity_poly.type
_entity_poly.pdbx_seq_one_letter_code
_entity_poly.pdbx_strand_id
1 'polypeptide(L)'
;MAVESAEKRASNHRTIVVLGVVVLLLAAGWALYSTILPTTLVQTTKGSVCDLFREKHLSTITSFSPELREHAISILENYSNPNIVLENTSYYIPGGRALTISFYATSGATIKTNIIATIYNVLIEIYGPGGSLIYSQLTNNSSYSFNASATGTYVLRVTNKLLRTGVQVSILLQAIVPVDINDPVFKIMAIGHWVGVNVKYVSDPNGLEYVASPLETLRIGAGDCDDFAVLIASLYESIGLDAVIGLVDTNGDGAVDHAAALVFVNQDPDNLLKAVQKYDLVFNTRTSRISYFSGLKNAQTGIWLLIDPLMAGVRDAPWDVSHEPYILECYVDAHLKK
;
A
#
# COMPACT_ATOMS: atom_id res chain seq x y z
N MET A 1 44.28 6.64 -47.96
CA MET A 1 43.24 7.54 -47.41
C MET A 1 41.85 6.90 -47.24
N ALA A 2 41.58 5.64 -47.64
CA ALA A 2 40.25 5.04 -47.49
C ALA A 2 40.12 4.01 -46.33
N VAL A 3 41.22 3.53 -45.74
CA VAL A 3 41.19 2.47 -44.72
C VAL A 3 41.07 3.04 -43.28
N GLU A 4 41.65 4.20 -43.02
CA GLU A 4 41.68 4.83 -41.69
C GLU A 4 40.34 5.46 -41.25
N SER A 5 39.40 5.62 -42.20
CA SER A 5 38.05 6.17 -41.95
C SER A 5 37.06 5.11 -41.44
N ALA A 6 37.26 3.84 -41.79
CA ALA A 6 36.33 2.76 -41.45
C ALA A 6 36.52 2.26 -40.00
N GLU A 7 37.76 2.16 -39.51
CA GLU A 7 38.06 1.72 -38.13
C GLU A 7 37.60 2.73 -37.09
N LYS A 8 37.75 4.04 -37.37
CA LYS A 8 37.30 5.11 -36.47
C LYS A 8 35.78 5.14 -36.33
N ARG A 9 35.06 4.75 -37.41
CA ARG A 9 33.59 4.67 -37.43
C ARG A 9 33.06 3.43 -36.70
N ALA A 10 33.76 2.29 -36.79
CA ALA A 10 33.41 1.07 -36.07
C ALA A 10 33.69 1.16 -34.56
N SER A 11 34.78 1.84 -34.16
CA SER A 11 35.11 2.12 -32.76
C SER A 11 34.04 2.99 -32.09
N ASN A 12 33.64 4.09 -32.74
CA ASN A 12 32.59 4.97 -32.19
C ASN A 12 31.22 4.27 -32.11
N HIS A 13 30.90 3.36 -33.02
CA HIS A 13 29.64 2.59 -32.95
C HIS A 13 29.62 1.61 -31.78
N ARG A 14 30.75 0.92 -31.48
CA ARG A 14 30.84 0.04 -30.30
C ARG A 14 30.74 0.80 -28.99
N THR A 15 31.35 1.98 -28.88
CA THR A 15 31.29 2.78 -27.65
C THR A 15 29.88 3.34 -27.39
N ILE A 16 29.15 3.75 -28.44
CA ILE A 16 27.78 4.26 -28.31
C ILE A 16 26.80 3.13 -27.94
N VAL A 17 26.96 1.93 -28.50
CA VAL A 17 26.11 0.78 -28.16
C VAL A 17 26.38 0.30 -26.72
N VAL A 18 27.65 0.30 -26.27
CA VAL A 18 28.00 -0.07 -24.89
C VAL A 18 27.50 0.97 -23.88
N LEU A 19 27.62 2.28 -24.16
CA LEU A 19 27.03 3.32 -23.29
C LEU A 19 25.50 3.24 -23.26
N GLY A 20 24.84 2.98 -24.39
CA GLY A 20 23.39 2.85 -24.47
C GLY A 20 22.86 1.67 -23.64
N VAL A 21 23.56 0.53 -23.64
CA VAL A 21 23.20 -0.65 -22.84
C VAL A 21 23.45 -0.42 -21.34
N VAL A 22 24.53 0.28 -20.96
CA VAL A 22 24.81 0.61 -19.56
C VAL A 22 23.80 1.61 -19.00
N VAL A 23 23.36 2.61 -19.78
CA VAL A 23 22.31 3.56 -19.37
C VAL A 23 20.94 2.87 -19.26
N LEU A 24 20.63 1.91 -20.14
CA LEU A 24 19.41 1.09 -20.04
C LEU A 24 19.41 0.14 -18.82
N LEU A 25 20.57 -0.43 -18.46
CA LEU A 25 20.70 -1.25 -17.25
C LEU A 25 20.66 -0.41 -15.96
N LEU A 26 21.18 0.80 -15.98
CA LEU A 26 21.09 1.74 -14.84
C LEU A 26 19.66 2.32 -14.70
N ALA A 27 18.96 2.60 -15.79
CA ALA A 27 17.57 3.06 -15.77
C ALA A 27 16.59 1.94 -15.35
N ALA A 28 16.83 0.70 -15.78
CA ALA A 28 16.08 -0.47 -15.30
C ALA A 28 16.37 -0.75 -13.82
N GLY A 29 17.62 -0.56 -13.38
CA GLY A 29 17.99 -0.64 -11.96
C GLY A 29 17.30 0.43 -11.11
N TRP A 30 17.18 1.67 -11.58
CA TRP A 30 16.50 2.75 -10.85
C TRP A 30 14.97 2.59 -10.82
N ALA A 31 14.36 2.10 -11.90
CA ALA A 31 12.91 1.87 -11.95
C ALA A 31 12.44 0.66 -11.12
N LEU A 32 13.35 -0.26 -10.77
CA LEU A 32 13.08 -1.39 -9.88
C LEU A 32 13.48 -1.11 -8.42
N TYR A 33 14.40 -0.18 -8.17
CA TYR A 33 14.86 0.13 -6.81
C TYR A 33 13.85 0.93 -5.98
N SER A 34 12.89 1.60 -6.63
CA SER A 34 11.96 2.49 -5.93
C SER A 34 10.70 1.82 -5.38
N THR A 35 10.51 0.51 -5.54
CA THR A 35 9.30 -0.18 -5.08
C THR A 35 9.47 -0.85 -3.71
N ILE A 36 10.70 -0.96 -3.20
CA ILE A 36 11.01 -1.65 -1.95
C ILE A 36 12.18 -0.91 -1.32
N LEU A 37 11.95 -0.21 -0.20
CA LEU A 37 12.99 0.54 0.50
C LEU A 37 13.26 -0.06 1.88
N PRO A 38 14.40 -0.72 2.09
CA PRO A 38 14.87 -1.06 3.42
C PRO A 38 15.38 0.20 4.11
N THR A 39 14.95 0.42 5.35
CA THR A 39 15.45 1.48 6.23
C THR A 39 16.71 1.02 6.97
N THR A 40 17.62 1.96 7.26
CA THR A 40 18.92 1.65 7.87
C THR A 40 18.80 1.40 9.36
N LEU A 41 19.53 0.41 9.87
CA LEU A 41 19.63 0.08 11.30
C LEU A 41 21.01 0.48 11.82
N VAL A 42 21.05 1.25 12.91
CA VAL A 42 22.27 1.46 13.69
C VAL A 42 22.03 0.91 15.09
N GLN A 43 22.77 -0.14 15.47
CA GLN A 43 22.63 -0.75 16.78
C GLN A 43 23.57 -0.04 17.77
N THR A 44 23.05 0.93 18.54
CA THR A 44 23.84 1.65 19.55
C THR A 44 23.64 1.05 20.95
N THR A 45 24.70 0.48 21.53
CA THR A 45 24.70 -0.07 22.90
C THR A 45 25.35 0.90 23.88
N LYS A 46 24.59 1.84 24.44
CA LYS A 46 24.90 2.57 25.69
C LYS A 46 23.57 3.00 26.30
N GLY A 47 23.34 2.68 27.59
CA GLY A 47 22.06 2.80 28.34
C GLY A 47 21.09 3.78 27.69
N SER A 48 20.24 3.24 26.82
CA SER A 48 19.85 3.96 25.61
C SER A 48 18.55 4.73 25.83
N VAL A 49 18.27 5.71 24.97
CA VAL A 49 16.97 6.38 24.92
C VAL A 49 15.82 5.36 24.93
N CYS A 50 16.02 4.17 24.34
CA CYS A 50 15.06 3.06 24.47
C CYS A 50 14.92 2.49 25.87
N ASP A 51 15.98 2.40 26.67
CA ASP A 51 15.86 1.91 28.05
C ASP A 51 15.01 2.86 28.89
N LEU A 52 15.21 4.18 28.72
CA LEU A 52 14.42 5.20 29.40
C LEU A 52 12.96 5.23 28.90
N PHE A 53 12.76 5.20 27.59
CA PHE A 53 11.42 5.12 27.00
C PHE A 53 10.68 3.88 27.49
N ARG A 54 11.35 2.72 27.45
CA ARG A 54 10.82 1.47 27.96
C ARG A 54 10.49 1.59 29.44
N GLU A 55 11.41 1.98 30.30
CA GLU A 55 11.16 2.07 31.75
C GLU A 55 10.00 2.99 32.10
N LYS A 56 9.89 4.15 31.44
CA LYS A 56 8.85 5.14 31.71
C LYS A 56 7.48 4.70 31.20
N HIS A 57 7.41 3.91 30.13
CA HIS A 57 6.17 3.62 29.41
C HIS A 57 5.79 2.14 29.35
N LEU A 58 6.58 1.23 29.94
CA LEU A 58 6.35 -0.22 29.88
C LEU A 58 4.95 -0.63 30.34
N SER A 59 4.44 -0.02 31.42
CA SER A 59 3.11 -0.35 31.94
C SER A 59 2.00 -0.02 30.94
N THR A 60 2.17 1.08 30.21
CA THR A 60 1.22 1.55 29.19
C THR A 60 1.28 0.67 27.95
N ILE A 61 2.49 0.26 27.58
CA ILE A 61 2.78 -0.53 26.39
C ILE A 61 2.37 -2.02 26.56
N THR A 62 2.49 -2.58 27.78
CA THR A 62 2.27 -4.02 28.04
C THR A 62 0.87 -4.38 28.51
N SER A 63 0.00 -3.39 28.76
CA SER A 63 -1.34 -3.65 29.30
C SER A 63 -2.29 -4.16 28.21
N PHE A 64 -2.58 -5.45 28.21
CA PHE A 64 -3.69 -5.98 27.41
C PHE A 64 -5.02 -5.42 27.92
N SER A 65 -5.86 -4.94 27.00
CA SER A 65 -7.24 -4.49 27.27
C SER A 65 -8.21 -5.22 26.34
N PRO A 66 -9.27 -5.87 26.88
CA PRO A 66 -10.37 -6.42 26.07
C PRO A 66 -11.01 -5.36 25.16
N GLU A 67 -11.14 -4.12 25.64
CA GLU A 67 -11.72 -3.00 24.90
C GLU A 67 -10.89 -2.66 23.65
N LEU A 68 -9.55 -2.69 23.73
CA LEU A 68 -8.69 -2.53 22.56
C LEU A 68 -8.89 -3.65 21.53
N ARG A 69 -8.99 -4.90 22.01
CA ARG A 69 -9.22 -6.05 21.14
C ARG A 69 -10.58 -5.96 20.42
N GLU A 70 -11.63 -5.60 21.15
CA GLU A 70 -12.97 -5.40 20.58
C GLU A 70 -12.96 -4.30 19.52
N HIS A 71 -12.26 -3.20 19.80
CA HIS A 71 -12.12 -2.11 18.84
C HIS A 71 -11.35 -2.55 17.58
N ALA A 72 -10.23 -3.26 17.74
CA ALA A 72 -9.47 -3.81 16.62
C ALA A 72 -10.35 -4.72 15.75
N ILE A 73 -11.14 -5.63 16.34
CA ILE A 73 -12.07 -6.49 15.60
C ILE A 73 -13.12 -5.67 14.84
N SER A 74 -13.69 -4.63 15.48
CA SER A 74 -14.65 -3.74 14.83
C SER A 74 -14.06 -3.04 13.60
N ILE A 75 -12.80 -2.60 13.67
CA ILE A 75 -12.08 -2.06 12.51
C ILE A 75 -12.04 -3.10 11.39
N LEU A 76 -11.63 -4.33 11.69
CA LEU A 76 -11.52 -5.39 10.67
C LEU A 76 -12.87 -5.70 10.00
N GLU A 77 -13.95 -5.78 10.79
CA GLU A 77 -15.30 -6.03 10.27
C GLU A 77 -15.76 -4.93 9.31
N ASN A 78 -15.50 -3.66 9.66
CA ASN A 78 -15.85 -2.50 8.84
C ASN A 78 -15.22 -2.55 7.43
N TYR A 79 -14.03 -3.13 7.28
CA TYR A 79 -13.33 -3.26 5.99
C TYR A 79 -13.51 -4.63 5.31
N SER A 80 -14.17 -5.60 5.95
CA SER A 80 -14.26 -6.99 5.45
C SER A 80 -15.22 -7.20 4.29
N ASN A 81 -16.18 -6.28 4.07
CA ASN A 81 -17.16 -6.40 3.00
C ASN A 81 -17.47 -5.03 2.37
N PRO A 82 -16.49 -4.43 1.68
CA PRO A 82 -16.65 -3.11 1.11
C PRO A 82 -17.59 -3.14 -0.10
N ASN A 83 -18.50 -2.18 -0.20
CA ASN A 83 -19.31 -1.99 -1.40
C ASN A 83 -18.52 -1.14 -2.42
N ILE A 84 -17.73 -1.79 -3.27
CA ILE A 84 -16.85 -1.12 -4.24
C ILE A 84 -17.57 -0.95 -5.58
N VAL A 85 -18.05 0.26 -5.84
CA VAL A 85 -18.59 0.68 -7.14
C VAL A 85 -17.49 1.42 -7.91
N LEU A 86 -17.11 0.89 -9.07
CA LEU A 86 -16.08 1.49 -9.93
C LEU A 86 -16.67 2.46 -10.95
N GLU A 87 -17.89 2.18 -11.43
CA GLU A 87 -18.62 3.04 -12.36
C GLU A 87 -20.12 2.77 -12.22
N ASN A 88 -20.95 3.81 -12.28
CA ASN A 88 -22.40 3.68 -12.29
C ASN A 88 -23.04 4.90 -12.99
N THR A 89 -22.86 4.97 -14.30
CA THR A 89 -23.20 6.16 -15.10
C THR A 89 -23.80 5.76 -16.44
N SER A 90 -24.64 6.65 -16.99
CA SER A 90 -25.13 6.55 -18.37
C SER A 90 -24.43 7.54 -19.29
N TYR A 91 -24.06 7.08 -20.49
CA TYR A 91 -23.29 7.82 -21.48
C TYR A 91 -23.97 7.82 -22.84
N TYR A 92 -23.83 8.93 -23.57
CA TYR A 92 -24.17 8.99 -24.98
C TYR A 92 -22.92 8.73 -25.83
N ILE A 93 -22.98 7.74 -26.72
CA ILE A 93 -21.89 7.39 -27.64
C ILE A 93 -22.33 7.74 -29.07
N PRO A 94 -21.75 8.78 -29.70
CA PRO A 94 -22.07 9.13 -31.08
C PRO A 94 -21.79 7.98 -32.07
N GLY A 95 -22.49 7.97 -33.20
CA GLY A 95 -22.24 7.01 -34.27
C GLY A 95 -20.79 7.04 -34.75
N GLY A 96 -20.19 5.87 -34.98
CA GLY A 96 -18.79 5.75 -35.39
C GLY A 96 -17.77 5.92 -34.26
N ARG A 97 -18.18 6.21 -33.03
CA ARG A 97 -17.28 6.48 -31.89
C ARG A 97 -17.25 5.33 -30.88
N ALA A 98 -16.34 5.44 -29.91
CA ALA A 98 -16.22 4.51 -28.80
C ALA A 98 -16.08 5.29 -27.49
N LEU A 99 -16.68 4.77 -26.43
CA LEU A 99 -16.43 5.14 -25.04
C LEU A 99 -15.34 4.24 -24.49
N THR A 100 -14.39 4.81 -23.75
CA THR A 100 -13.32 4.06 -23.09
C THR A 100 -13.27 4.49 -21.63
N ILE A 101 -13.42 3.54 -20.72
CA ILE A 101 -13.37 3.74 -19.27
C ILE A 101 -12.20 2.92 -18.74
N SER A 102 -11.29 3.57 -18.04
CA SER A 102 -10.20 2.90 -17.34
C SER A 102 -10.60 2.71 -15.88
N PHE A 103 -10.43 1.50 -15.35
CA PHE A 103 -10.70 1.20 -13.95
C PHE A 103 -9.54 0.39 -13.36
N TYR A 104 -9.29 0.58 -12.07
CA TYR A 104 -8.26 -0.17 -11.36
C TYR A 104 -8.88 -1.41 -10.72
N ALA A 105 -8.17 -2.54 -10.77
CA ALA A 105 -8.55 -3.75 -10.07
C ALA A 105 -7.34 -4.43 -9.45
N THR A 106 -7.55 -5.11 -8.32
CA THR A 106 -6.52 -5.90 -7.63
C THR A 106 -6.61 -7.37 -8.02
N SER A 107 -5.47 -8.05 -8.02
CA SER A 107 -5.39 -9.47 -8.33
C SER A 107 -6.34 -10.29 -7.44
N GLY A 108 -7.13 -11.17 -8.06
CA GLY A 108 -8.12 -12.01 -7.37
C GLY A 108 -9.46 -11.32 -7.10
N ALA A 109 -9.61 -10.02 -7.35
CA ALA A 109 -10.90 -9.35 -7.26
C ALA A 109 -11.85 -9.83 -8.36
N THR A 110 -13.10 -10.09 -8.01
CA THR A 110 -14.16 -10.39 -8.97
C THR A 110 -14.75 -9.08 -9.48
N ILE A 111 -14.58 -8.82 -10.77
CA ILE A 111 -15.19 -7.68 -11.45
C ILE A 111 -16.53 -8.11 -12.04
N LYS A 112 -17.56 -7.30 -11.80
CA LYS A 112 -18.90 -7.48 -12.34
C LYS A 112 -19.25 -6.27 -13.19
N THR A 113 -19.73 -6.53 -14.39
CA THR A 113 -20.07 -5.49 -15.37
C THR A 113 -21.48 -5.73 -15.87
N ASN A 114 -22.37 -4.76 -15.70
CA ASN A 114 -23.70 -4.74 -16.31
C ASN A 114 -23.76 -3.55 -17.26
N ILE A 115 -24.03 -3.82 -18.54
CA ILE A 115 -24.03 -2.82 -19.60
C ILE A 115 -25.31 -2.98 -20.40
N ILE A 116 -26.05 -1.88 -20.53
CA ILE A 116 -27.31 -1.83 -21.27
C ILE A 116 -27.22 -0.67 -22.27
N ALA A 117 -27.36 -0.98 -23.55
CA ALA A 117 -27.43 0.00 -24.64
C ALA A 117 -28.85 0.08 -25.20
N THR A 118 -29.30 1.29 -25.52
CA THR A 118 -30.65 1.50 -26.06
C THR A 118 -30.73 1.10 -27.52
N ILE A 119 -31.74 0.29 -27.88
CA ILE A 119 -32.20 0.04 -29.27
C ILE A 119 -31.22 -0.80 -30.13
N TYR A 120 -29.91 -0.58 -30.02
CA TYR A 120 -28.92 -1.18 -30.91
C TYR A 120 -27.79 -1.90 -30.16
N ASN A 121 -27.25 -2.92 -30.80
CA ASN A 121 -26.08 -3.62 -30.29
C ASN A 121 -24.82 -2.75 -30.41
N VAL A 122 -24.01 -2.76 -29.36
CA VAL A 122 -22.69 -2.13 -29.30
C VAL A 122 -21.64 -3.22 -29.11
N LEU A 123 -20.43 -3.00 -29.61
CA LEU A 123 -19.33 -3.92 -29.35
C LEU A 123 -18.71 -3.56 -27.99
N ILE A 124 -18.86 -4.46 -27.03
CA ILE A 124 -18.31 -4.34 -25.67
C ILE A 124 -17.02 -5.15 -25.64
N GLU A 125 -15.93 -4.53 -25.19
CA GLU A 125 -14.64 -5.16 -25.02
C GLU A 125 -14.06 -4.81 -23.66
N ILE A 126 -13.44 -5.79 -23.00
CA ILE A 126 -12.70 -5.58 -21.75
C ILE A 126 -11.26 -6.01 -21.98
N TYR A 127 -10.33 -5.15 -21.63
CA TYR A 127 -8.90 -5.38 -21.73
C TYR A 127 -8.27 -5.42 -20.34
N GLY A 128 -7.38 -6.38 -20.13
CA GLY A 128 -6.55 -6.48 -18.94
C GLY A 128 -5.34 -5.54 -18.97
N PRO A 129 -4.58 -5.50 -17.86
CA PRO A 129 -3.29 -4.83 -17.82
C PRO A 129 -2.39 -5.27 -18.98
N GLY A 130 -1.73 -4.32 -19.63
CA GLY A 130 -0.91 -4.57 -20.83
C GLY A 130 -1.69 -4.74 -22.13
N GLY A 131 -3.02 -4.56 -22.13
CA GLY A 131 -3.85 -4.53 -23.34
C GLY A 131 -4.32 -5.91 -23.84
N SER A 132 -4.24 -6.95 -23.01
CA SER A 132 -4.78 -8.28 -23.33
C SER A 132 -6.31 -8.24 -23.43
N LEU A 133 -6.89 -8.76 -24.52
CA LEU A 133 -8.36 -8.83 -24.65
C LEU A 133 -8.90 -9.97 -23.77
N ILE A 134 -9.78 -9.65 -22.83
CA ILE A 134 -10.39 -10.60 -21.88
C ILE A 134 -11.78 -11.02 -22.37
N TYR A 135 -12.56 -10.06 -22.86
CA TYR A 135 -13.95 -10.27 -23.25
C TYR A 135 -14.28 -9.39 -24.45
N SER A 136 -15.09 -9.93 -25.37
CA SER A 136 -15.61 -9.21 -26.53
C SER A 136 -16.98 -9.77 -26.91
N GLN A 137 -18.00 -8.91 -27.00
CA GLN A 137 -19.32 -9.30 -27.45
C GLN A 137 -20.06 -8.15 -28.12
N LEU A 138 -20.77 -8.46 -29.22
CA LEU A 138 -21.70 -7.54 -29.87
C LEU A 138 -23.11 -7.78 -29.32
N THR A 139 -23.56 -6.91 -28.42
CA THR A 139 -24.88 -7.03 -27.76
C THR A 139 -25.37 -5.65 -27.31
N ASN A 140 -26.67 -5.52 -27.06
CA ASN A 140 -27.26 -4.33 -26.43
C ASN A 140 -27.50 -4.54 -24.93
N ASN A 141 -27.29 -5.74 -24.41
CA ASN A 141 -27.39 -6.06 -22.99
C ASN A 141 -26.34 -7.11 -22.65
N SER A 142 -25.50 -6.83 -21.66
CA SER A 142 -24.47 -7.74 -21.18
C SER A 142 -24.40 -7.70 -19.65
N SER A 143 -24.39 -8.89 -19.05
CA SER A 143 -23.95 -9.10 -17.68
C SER A 143 -22.78 -10.06 -17.73
N TYR A 144 -21.59 -9.57 -17.41
CA TYR A 144 -20.35 -10.31 -17.46
C TYR A 144 -19.59 -10.17 -16.15
N SER A 145 -18.89 -11.23 -15.76
CA SER A 145 -18.03 -11.21 -14.58
C SER A 145 -16.77 -12.00 -14.85
N PHE A 146 -15.65 -11.50 -14.31
CA PHE A 146 -14.35 -12.15 -14.41
C PHE A 146 -13.53 -11.88 -13.15
N ASN A 147 -12.57 -12.76 -12.86
CA ASN A 147 -11.59 -12.51 -11.82
C ASN A 147 -10.40 -11.77 -12.42
N ALA A 148 -10.01 -10.65 -11.82
CA ALA A 148 -8.82 -9.92 -12.21
C ALA A 148 -7.58 -10.81 -12.01
N SER A 149 -6.88 -11.11 -13.10
CA SER A 149 -5.70 -11.99 -13.09
C SER A 149 -4.43 -11.32 -12.56
N ALA A 150 -4.42 -9.99 -12.57
CA ALA A 150 -3.32 -9.17 -12.07
C ALA A 150 -3.85 -7.84 -11.51
N THR A 151 -3.10 -7.27 -10.58
CA THR A 151 -3.33 -5.91 -10.10
C THR A 151 -2.94 -4.90 -11.17
N GLY A 152 -3.78 -3.89 -11.44
CA GLY A 152 -3.47 -2.82 -12.39
C GLY A 152 -4.70 -2.17 -13.02
N THR A 153 -4.46 -1.41 -14.08
CA THR A 153 -5.53 -0.74 -14.83
C THR A 153 -6.07 -1.64 -15.94
N TYR A 154 -7.38 -1.84 -15.89
CA TYR A 154 -8.20 -2.50 -16.90
C TYR A 154 -8.95 -1.44 -17.71
N VAL A 155 -9.38 -1.82 -18.91
CA VAL A 155 -10.09 -0.91 -19.81
C VAL A 155 -11.39 -1.55 -20.29
N LEU A 156 -12.52 -0.90 -20.01
CA LEU A 156 -13.78 -1.17 -20.66
C LEU A 156 -13.91 -0.27 -21.89
N ARG A 157 -14.14 -0.87 -23.05
CA ARG A 157 -14.38 -0.16 -24.31
C ARG A 157 -15.75 -0.54 -24.84
N VAL A 158 -16.60 0.46 -25.08
CA VAL A 158 -17.92 0.28 -25.70
C VAL A 158 -17.94 1.03 -27.02
N THR A 159 -18.03 0.27 -28.11
CA THR A 159 -17.84 0.79 -29.46
C THR A 159 -19.16 0.82 -30.22
N ASN A 160 -19.53 2.01 -30.69
CA ASN A 160 -20.64 2.29 -31.58
C ASN A 160 -20.18 2.49 -33.04
N LYS A 161 -19.11 1.79 -33.45
CA LYS A 161 -18.48 1.99 -34.77
C LYS A 161 -19.33 1.46 -35.93
N LEU A 162 -20.21 0.51 -35.66
CA LEU A 162 -21.04 -0.14 -36.67
C LEU A 162 -22.33 0.65 -36.99
N LEU A 163 -22.70 1.64 -36.17
CA LEU A 163 -23.92 2.43 -36.38
C LEU A 163 -23.61 3.87 -36.80
N ARG A 164 -24.54 4.45 -37.55
CA ARG A 164 -24.49 5.87 -37.97
C ARG A 164 -25.14 6.83 -36.97
N THR A 165 -26.01 6.32 -36.10
CA THR A 165 -26.71 7.08 -35.06
C THR A 165 -26.02 6.89 -33.71
N GLY A 166 -26.15 7.87 -32.82
CA GLY A 166 -25.68 7.71 -31.45
C GLY A 166 -26.55 6.77 -30.62
N VAL A 167 -26.00 6.27 -29.52
CA VAL A 167 -26.62 5.28 -28.62
C VAL A 167 -26.42 5.70 -27.17
N GLN A 168 -27.45 5.52 -26.33
CA GLN A 168 -27.32 5.67 -24.88
C GLN A 168 -26.88 4.34 -24.28
N VAL A 169 -25.90 4.38 -23.37
CA VAL A 169 -25.34 3.19 -22.70
C VAL A 169 -25.26 3.45 -21.21
N SER A 170 -25.95 2.63 -20.43
CA SER A 170 -25.82 2.59 -18.97
C SER A 170 -24.80 1.52 -18.57
N ILE A 171 -23.89 1.88 -17.66
CA ILE A 171 -22.79 1.03 -17.22
C ILE A 171 -22.80 0.98 -15.69
N LEU A 172 -22.80 -0.24 -15.14
CA LEU A 172 -22.50 -0.52 -13.74
C LEU A 172 -21.28 -1.45 -13.67
N LEU A 173 -20.17 -0.95 -13.12
CA LEU A 173 -18.96 -1.70 -12.80
C LEU A 173 -18.80 -1.80 -11.29
N GLN A 174 -18.61 -3.01 -10.80
CA GLN A 174 -18.39 -3.30 -9.39
C GLN A 174 -17.20 -4.24 -9.22
N ALA A 175 -16.48 -4.08 -8.11
CA ALA A 175 -15.44 -5.00 -7.70
C ALA A 175 -15.83 -5.68 -6.39
N ILE A 176 -15.54 -6.97 -6.28
CA ILE A 176 -15.65 -7.74 -5.05
C ILE A 176 -14.26 -8.27 -4.74
N VAL A 177 -13.63 -7.74 -3.70
CA VAL A 177 -12.32 -8.21 -3.24
C VAL A 177 -12.54 -9.29 -2.19
N PRO A 178 -12.00 -10.51 -2.37
CA PRO A 178 -12.10 -11.55 -1.35
C PRO A 178 -11.24 -11.17 -0.14
N VAL A 179 -11.90 -10.85 0.97
CA VAL A 179 -11.25 -10.53 2.24
C VAL A 179 -11.34 -11.73 3.18
N ASP A 180 -10.19 -12.13 3.70
CA ASP A 180 -10.09 -12.99 4.88
C ASP A 180 -9.68 -12.11 6.07
N ILE A 181 -10.58 -11.99 7.05
CA ILE A 181 -10.36 -11.19 8.26
C ILE A 181 -9.20 -11.71 9.12
N ASN A 182 -8.82 -12.98 8.93
CA ASN A 182 -7.68 -13.60 9.61
C ASN A 182 -6.36 -13.45 8.87
N ASP A 183 -6.36 -12.96 7.63
CA ASP A 183 -5.14 -12.69 6.87
C ASP A 183 -4.31 -11.62 7.62
N PRO A 184 -3.07 -11.93 8.05
CA PRO A 184 -2.21 -10.96 8.73
C PRO A 184 -2.01 -9.67 7.94
N VAL A 185 -1.90 -9.76 6.61
CA VAL A 185 -1.71 -8.58 5.75
C VAL A 185 -2.97 -7.72 5.79
N PHE A 186 -4.16 -8.31 5.66
CA PHE A 186 -5.40 -7.55 5.79
C PHE A 186 -5.52 -6.85 7.15
N LYS A 187 -5.21 -7.57 8.24
CA LYS A 187 -5.24 -7.00 9.61
C LYS A 187 -4.34 -5.78 9.75
N ILE A 188 -3.10 -5.91 9.28
CA ILE A 188 -2.09 -4.84 9.31
C ILE A 188 -2.63 -3.61 8.58
N MET A 189 -3.10 -3.82 7.35
CA MET A 189 -3.56 -2.77 6.45
C MET A 189 -4.81 -2.06 6.99
N ALA A 190 -5.80 -2.81 7.47
CA ALA A 190 -7.05 -2.27 7.98
C ALA A 190 -6.85 -1.37 9.21
N ILE A 191 -6.07 -1.84 10.20
CA ILE A 191 -5.79 -1.05 11.40
C ILE A 191 -4.91 0.15 11.08
N GLY A 192 -3.84 -0.04 10.30
CA GLY A 192 -2.95 1.07 9.94
C GLY A 192 -3.70 2.17 9.21
N HIS A 193 -4.45 1.81 8.16
CA HIS A 193 -5.28 2.73 7.41
C HIS A 193 -6.32 3.43 8.31
N TRP A 194 -7.02 2.67 9.16
CA TRP A 194 -8.01 3.24 10.07
C TRP A 194 -7.39 4.28 11.00
N VAL A 195 -6.25 3.99 11.62
CA VAL A 195 -5.57 4.94 12.52
C VAL A 195 -5.16 6.21 11.75
N GLY A 196 -4.55 6.06 10.56
CA GLY A 196 -4.14 7.22 9.74
C GLY A 196 -5.29 8.12 9.27
N VAL A 197 -6.49 7.55 9.12
CA VAL A 197 -7.68 8.31 8.73
C VAL A 197 -8.37 8.95 9.95
N ASN A 198 -8.40 8.26 11.10
CA ASN A 198 -9.28 8.60 12.22
C ASN A 198 -8.57 9.26 13.41
N VAL A 199 -7.25 9.12 13.55
CA VAL A 199 -6.47 9.75 14.63
C VAL A 199 -5.75 10.98 14.09
N LYS A 200 -5.76 12.07 14.86
CA LYS A 200 -5.16 13.36 14.47
C LYS A 200 -3.83 13.59 15.18
N TYR A 201 -2.88 14.16 14.47
CA TYR A 201 -1.65 14.64 15.10
C TYR A 201 -1.93 15.84 16.00
N VAL A 202 -1.50 15.77 17.26
CA VAL A 202 -1.46 16.88 18.22
C VAL A 202 -0.20 16.73 19.05
N SER A 203 0.66 17.74 19.02
CA SER A 203 1.87 17.79 19.85
C SER A 203 1.56 17.73 21.33
N ASP A 204 2.52 17.17 22.05
CA ASP A 204 2.55 17.17 23.51
C ASP A 204 2.40 18.55 24.18
N PRO A 205 1.94 18.58 25.45
CA PRO A 205 1.92 19.79 26.25
C PRO A 205 3.32 20.41 26.39
N ASN A 206 3.40 21.73 26.25
CA ASN A 206 4.69 22.45 26.29
C ASN A 206 5.55 22.08 27.51
N GLY A 207 6.74 21.53 27.23
CA GLY A 207 7.76 21.20 28.22
C GLY A 207 7.57 19.87 28.93
N LEU A 208 6.67 19.00 28.46
CA LEU A 208 6.45 17.67 29.01
C LEU A 208 6.32 16.63 27.89
N GLU A 209 7.15 15.59 27.95
CA GLU A 209 6.99 14.37 27.15
C GLU A 209 5.91 13.47 27.79
N TYR A 210 4.80 13.24 27.09
CA TYR A 210 3.64 12.50 27.55
C TYR A 210 3.16 11.45 26.52
N VAL A 211 3.66 10.22 26.65
CA VAL A 211 3.04 9.06 26.00
C VAL A 211 1.68 8.74 26.65
N ALA A 212 0.60 8.96 25.92
CA ALA A 212 -0.74 8.53 26.27
C ALA A 212 -0.91 7.00 26.17
N SER A 213 -1.88 6.48 26.92
CA SER A 213 -2.26 5.07 26.78
C SER A 213 -2.99 4.80 25.47
N PRO A 214 -2.89 3.59 24.89
CA PRO A 214 -3.61 3.27 23.65
C PRO A 214 -5.13 3.51 23.79
N LEU A 215 -5.73 3.23 24.95
CA LEU A 215 -7.14 3.53 25.20
C LEU A 215 -7.44 5.04 25.27
N GLU A 216 -6.50 5.82 25.79
CA GLU A 216 -6.62 7.27 25.85
C GLU A 216 -6.54 7.88 24.45
N THR A 217 -5.51 7.54 23.68
CA THR A 217 -5.35 7.99 22.28
C THR A 217 -6.57 7.61 21.46
N LEU A 218 -7.10 6.39 21.64
CA LEU A 218 -8.31 5.93 20.96
C LEU A 218 -9.55 6.75 21.35
N ARG A 219 -9.73 7.05 22.64
CA ARG A 219 -10.86 7.82 23.16
C ARG A 219 -10.81 9.29 22.73
N ILE A 220 -9.62 9.89 22.70
CA ILE A 220 -9.41 11.29 22.34
C ILE A 220 -9.42 11.46 20.81
N GLY A 221 -8.93 10.45 20.08
CA GLY A 221 -8.76 10.51 18.62
C GLY A 221 -7.61 11.42 18.19
N ALA A 222 -6.62 11.65 19.07
CA ALA A 222 -5.44 12.46 18.79
C ALA A 222 -4.26 12.09 19.69
N GLY A 223 -3.05 12.41 19.21
CA GLY A 223 -1.76 12.21 19.87
C GLY A 223 -0.61 12.61 18.93
N ASP A 224 0.64 12.52 19.36
CA ASP A 224 1.83 12.68 18.51
C ASP A 224 2.51 11.34 18.24
N CYS A 225 3.83 11.32 17.98
CA CYS A 225 4.47 10.20 17.29
C CYS A 225 4.48 8.89 18.11
N ASP A 226 4.79 8.99 19.39
CA ASP A 226 4.80 7.89 20.36
C ASP A 226 3.38 7.38 20.66
N ASP A 227 2.38 8.27 20.78
CA ASP A 227 0.97 7.92 20.92
C ASP A 227 0.47 7.07 19.75
N PHE A 228 0.80 7.48 18.51
CA PHE A 228 0.47 6.71 17.32
C PHE A 228 1.16 5.35 17.32
N ALA A 229 2.45 5.31 17.63
CA ALA A 229 3.23 4.08 17.66
C ALA A 229 2.69 3.09 18.70
N VAL A 230 2.40 3.57 19.92
CA VAL A 230 1.83 2.80 21.03
C VAL A 230 0.44 2.28 20.67
N LEU A 231 -0.43 3.13 20.12
CA LEU A 231 -1.78 2.73 19.72
C LEU A 231 -1.74 1.62 18.66
N ILE A 232 -0.99 1.82 17.57
CA ILE A 232 -0.93 0.87 16.46
C ILE A 232 -0.35 -0.46 16.91
N ALA A 233 0.78 -0.44 17.63
CA ALA A 233 1.40 -1.67 18.15
C ALA A 233 0.45 -2.43 19.10
N SER A 234 -0.25 -1.72 19.98
CA SER A 234 -1.22 -2.31 20.91
C SER A 234 -2.42 -2.93 20.20
N LEU A 235 -2.96 -2.26 19.17
CA LEU A 235 -4.05 -2.80 18.37
C LEU A 235 -3.63 -4.07 17.63
N TYR A 236 -2.42 -4.09 17.04
CA TYR A 236 -1.87 -5.27 16.37
C TYR A 236 -1.69 -6.46 17.32
N GLU A 237 -1.04 -6.25 18.46
CA GLU A 237 -0.83 -7.28 19.47
C GLU A 237 -2.15 -7.82 20.03
N SER A 238 -3.16 -6.96 20.22
CA SER A 238 -4.47 -7.36 20.72
C SER A 238 -5.19 -8.40 19.84
N ILE A 239 -4.82 -8.50 18.55
CA ILE A 239 -5.37 -9.45 17.58
C ILE A 239 -4.34 -10.48 17.05
N GLY A 240 -3.22 -10.61 17.76
CA GLY A 240 -2.23 -11.68 17.57
C GLY A 240 -1.17 -11.44 16.50
N LEU A 241 -0.92 -10.18 16.13
CA LEU A 241 0.25 -9.80 15.33
C LEU A 241 1.44 -9.48 16.24
N ASP A 242 2.67 -9.72 15.78
CA ASP A 242 3.91 -9.42 16.55
C ASP A 242 4.39 -8.02 16.16
N ALA A 243 4.21 -7.04 17.06
CA ALA A 243 4.49 -5.64 16.83
C ALA A 243 5.39 -5.04 17.90
N VAL A 244 6.23 -4.09 17.49
CA VAL A 244 7.14 -3.35 18.36
C VAL A 244 7.06 -1.86 18.05
N ILE A 245 7.48 -1.04 19.01
CA ILE A 245 7.63 0.41 18.83
C ILE A 245 9.07 0.68 18.42
N GLY A 246 9.29 1.24 17.25
CA GLY A 246 10.61 1.68 16.78
C GLY A 246 10.85 3.14 17.15
N LEU A 247 12.05 3.43 17.69
CA LEU A 247 12.54 4.79 17.88
C LEU A 247 13.49 5.15 16.75
N VAL A 248 13.20 6.26 16.09
CA VAL A 248 13.75 6.60 14.78
C VAL A 248 14.47 7.95 14.84
N ASP A 249 15.61 8.01 14.17
CA ASP A 249 16.28 9.25 13.78
C ASP A 249 15.88 9.59 12.34
N THR A 250 15.09 10.65 12.19
CA THR A 250 14.58 11.11 10.89
C THR A 250 15.48 12.14 10.22
N ASN A 251 16.54 12.61 10.86
CA ASN A 251 17.41 13.66 10.34
C ASN A 251 18.89 13.25 10.17
N GLY A 252 19.30 12.11 10.73
CA GLY A 252 20.62 11.50 10.60
C GLY A 252 21.68 12.06 11.55
N ASP A 253 21.29 12.76 12.62
CA ASP A 253 22.20 13.31 13.63
C ASP A 253 22.55 12.33 14.75
N GLY A 254 21.95 11.13 14.75
CA GLY A 254 22.13 10.09 15.75
C GLY A 254 21.30 10.31 17.02
N ALA A 255 20.31 11.21 17.00
CA ALA A 255 19.33 11.40 18.06
C ALA A 255 17.94 10.91 17.61
N VAL A 256 17.20 10.31 18.54
CA VAL A 256 15.80 9.92 18.31
C VAL A 256 14.94 11.18 18.29
N ASP A 257 14.14 11.34 17.24
CA ASP A 257 13.18 12.44 17.09
C ASP A 257 11.78 11.98 16.66
N HIS A 258 11.58 10.67 16.44
CA HIS A 258 10.30 10.10 16.05
C HIS A 258 10.08 8.68 16.60
N ALA A 259 8.82 8.28 16.71
CA ALA A 259 8.42 6.93 17.06
C ALA A 259 7.41 6.38 16.05
N ALA A 260 7.51 5.08 15.74
CA ALA A 260 6.62 4.42 14.80
C ALA A 260 6.36 2.96 15.16
N ALA A 261 5.27 2.40 14.62
CA ALA A 261 4.95 0.99 14.80
C ALA A 261 5.63 0.12 13.73
N LEU A 262 6.15 -1.01 14.17
CA LEU A 262 6.76 -2.03 13.32
C LEU A 262 6.02 -3.35 13.56
N VAL A 263 5.68 -4.07 12.50
CA VAL A 263 4.99 -5.37 12.60
C VAL A 263 5.72 -6.44 11.81
N PHE A 264 5.96 -7.58 12.44
CA PHE A 264 6.67 -8.69 11.81
C PHE A 264 5.76 -9.42 10.81
N VAL A 265 6.29 -9.65 9.61
CA VAL A 265 5.68 -10.48 8.59
C VAL A 265 6.72 -11.46 8.07
N ASN A 266 6.41 -12.75 8.15
CA ASN A 266 7.29 -13.81 7.66
C ASN A 266 7.16 -14.00 6.14
N GLN A 267 7.48 -12.94 5.38
CA GLN A 267 7.55 -12.92 3.92
C GLN A 267 8.74 -12.10 3.47
N ASP A 268 9.26 -12.37 2.28
CA ASP A 268 10.18 -11.45 1.62
C ASP A 268 9.43 -10.18 1.15
N PRO A 269 10.15 -9.05 0.96
CA PRO A 269 9.53 -7.78 0.60
C PRO A 269 8.70 -7.80 -0.70
N ASP A 270 9.14 -8.54 -1.73
CA ASP A 270 8.46 -8.59 -3.02
C ASP A 270 7.10 -9.28 -2.91
N ASN A 271 7.05 -10.40 -2.17
CA ASN A 271 5.80 -11.11 -1.93
C ASN A 271 4.88 -10.32 -0.99
N LEU A 272 5.43 -9.64 0.02
CA LEU A 272 4.62 -8.79 0.89
C LEU A 272 4.00 -7.62 0.12
N LEU A 273 4.73 -6.94 -0.77
CA LEU A 273 4.19 -5.85 -1.59
C LEU A 273 3.00 -6.32 -2.44
N LYS A 274 3.09 -7.51 -3.06
CA LYS A 274 1.98 -8.10 -3.82
C LYS A 274 0.79 -8.44 -2.93
N ALA A 275 1.03 -8.95 -1.72
CA ALA A 275 -0.02 -9.26 -0.76
C ALA A 275 -0.74 -7.99 -0.28
N VAL A 276 0.00 -6.92 -0.03
CA VAL A 276 -0.52 -5.59 0.30
C VAL A 276 -1.38 -5.04 -0.84
N GLN A 277 -0.88 -5.09 -2.08
CA GLN A 277 -1.59 -4.63 -3.29
C GLN A 277 -2.91 -5.37 -3.56
N LYS A 278 -3.10 -6.59 -3.04
CA LYS A 278 -4.38 -7.32 -3.15
C LYS A 278 -5.53 -6.51 -2.51
N TYR A 279 -5.23 -5.75 -1.47
CA TYR A 279 -6.21 -4.98 -0.69
C TYR A 279 -6.30 -3.51 -1.07
N ASP A 280 -5.54 -3.04 -2.07
CA ASP A 280 -5.54 -1.63 -2.48
C ASP A 280 -6.94 -1.09 -2.79
N LEU A 281 -7.77 -1.89 -3.47
CA LEU A 281 -9.15 -1.52 -3.76
C LEU A 281 -10.02 -1.37 -2.51
N VAL A 282 -9.76 -2.12 -1.44
CA VAL A 282 -10.51 -2.05 -0.17
C VAL A 282 -10.27 -0.72 0.54
N PHE A 283 -9.02 -0.25 0.51
CA PHE A 283 -8.58 0.96 1.21
C PHE A 283 -8.50 2.19 0.29
N ASN A 284 -8.91 2.03 -0.97
CA ASN A 284 -8.80 3.07 -2.01
C ASN A 284 -7.35 3.60 -2.17
N THR A 285 -6.37 2.71 -2.06
CA THR A 285 -4.95 3.00 -2.22
C THR A 285 -4.42 2.48 -3.55
N ARG A 286 -3.17 2.85 -3.89
CA ARG A 286 -2.40 2.29 -5.00
C ARG A 286 -0.97 2.10 -4.54
N THR A 287 -0.75 1.02 -3.82
CA THR A 287 0.52 0.79 -3.15
C THR A 287 1.59 0.46 -4.18
N SER A 288 2.56 1.35 -4.32
CA SER A 288 3.71 1.16 -5.21
C SER A 288 4.96 0.71 -4.46
N ARG A 289 4.98 0.95 -3.14
CA ARG A 289 6.10 0.67 -2.27
C ARG A 289 5.66 0.30 -0.85
N ILE A 290 6.52 -0.46 -0.18
CA ILE A 290 6.48 -0.68 1.26
C ILE A 290 7.81 -0.29 1.91
N SER A 291 7.75 0.23 3.13
CA SER A 291 8.91 0.58 3.95
C SER A 291 9.09 -0.43 5.08
N TYR A 292 10.31 -0.91 5.31
CA TYR A 292 10.54 -2.02 6.26
C TYR A 292 11.98 -2.08 6.78
N PHE A 293 12.15 -2.74 7.91
CA PHE A 293 13.44 -3.14 8.47
C PHE A 293 13.64 -4.65 8.38
N SER A 294 14.89 -5.10 8.35
CA SER A 294 15.26 -6.53 8.34
C SER A 294 16.18 -6.86 9.52
N GLY A 295 16.19 -8.11 9.96
CA GLY A 295 17.14 -8.61 10.96
C GLY A 295 16.89 -8.17 12.41
N LEU A 296 15.72 -7.59 12.73
CA LEU A 296 15.36 -7.28 14.12
C LEU A 296 14.97 -8.55 14.89
N LYS A 297 15.10 -8.52 16.23
CA LYS A 297 14.86 -9.66 17.15
C LYS A 297 15.62 -10.95 16.77
N ASN A 298 16.80 -10.83 16.15
CA ASN A 298 17.58 -11.96 15.63
C ASN A 298 16.80 -12.85 14.62
N ALA A 299 15.76 -12.32 13.99
CA ALA A 299 15.02 -13.03 12.96
C ALA A 299 15.91 -13.15 11.72
N GLN A 300 16.21 -14.40 11.32
CA GLN A 300 17.01 -14.67 10.12
C GLN A 300 16.19 -14.54 8.83
N THR A 301 14.86 -14.51 8.94
CA THR A 301 13.91 -14.45 7.82
C THR A 301 12.73 -13.53 8.15
N GLY A 302 12.06 -13.04 7.11
CA GLY A 302 10.95 -12.10 7.24
C GLY A 302 11.40 -10.65 7.43
N ILE A 303 10.43 -9.76 7.53
CA ILE A 303 10.67 -8.32 7.66
C ILE A 303 9.78 -7.71 8.74
N TRP A 304 10.20 -6.54 9.19
CA TRP A 304 9.44 -5.67 10.08
C TRP A 304 8.87 -4.54 9.24
N LEU A 305 7.61 -4.68 8.82
CA LEU A 305 6.91 -3.68 8.04
C LEU A 305 6.68 -2.45 8.91
N LEU A 306 7.10 -1.29 8.40
CA LEU A 306 6.89 0.01 9.04
C LEU A 306 5.47 0.49 8.77
N ILE A 307 4.78 0.89 9.83
CA ILE A 307 3.45 1.49 9.77
C ILE A 307 3.52 2.83 10.49
N ASP A 308 3.55 3.91 9.70
CA ASP A 308 3.72 5.26 10.19
C ASP A 308 2.84 6.23 9.41
N PRO A 309 1.61 6.50 9.88
CA PRO A 309 0.72 7.45 9.24
C PRO A 309 1.24 8.89 9.19
N LEU A 310 2.15 9.26 10.11
CA LEU A 310 2.64 10.64 10.24
C LEU A 310 3.72 10.95 9.20
N MET A 311 4.49 9.94 8.78
CA MET A 311 5.56 10.06 7.79
C MET A 311 5.22 9.39 6.44
N ALA A 312 3.97 8.95 6.27
CA ALA A 312 3.49 8.34 5.03
C ALA A 312 3.49 9.34 3.86
N GLY A 313 4.02 8.93 2.70
CA GLY A 313 3.95 9.73 1.47
C GLY A 313 2.53 9.84 0.91
N VAL A 314 1.67 8.89 1.26
CA VAL A 314 0.23 8.89 0.97
C VAL A 314 -0.50 8.66 2.27
N ARG A 315 -1.35 9.62 2.67
CA ARG A 315 -2.06 9.61 3.96
C ARG A 315 -2.79 8.29 4.26
N ASP A 316 -3.43 7.71 3.24
CA ASP A 316 -4.24 6.50 3.38
C ASP A 316 -3.41 5.20 3.35
N ALA A 317 -2.10 5.29 3.15
CA ALA A 317 -1.17 4.17 3.00
C ALA A 317 0.04 4.30 3.95
N PRO A 318 -0.14 4.11 5.27
CA PRO A 318 0.92 4.29 6.29
C PRO A 318 2.11 3.34 6.16
N TRP A 319 2.02 2.32 5.31
CA TRP A 319 3.12 1.41 4.96
C TRP A 319 4.06 1.95 3.88
N ASP A 320 3.75 3.09 3.26
CA ASP A 320 4.58 3.77 2.26
C ASP A 320 5.16 5.07 2.85
N VAL A 321 6.24 4.92 3.62
CA VAL A 321 6.96 6.04 4.24
C VAL A 321 7.97 6.61 3.25
N SER A 322 7.86 7.91 2.97
CA SER A 322 8.73 8.62 2.01
C SER A 322 9.79 9.52 2.65
N HIS A 323 9.89 9.51 3.99
CA HIS A 323 10.84 10.33 4.72
C HIS A 323 12.26 9.73 4.66
N GLU A 324 13.26 10.56 4.38
CA GLU A 324 14.67 10.15 4.38
C GLU A 324 15.55 11.28 4.99
N PRO A 325 16.46 10.95 5.93
CA PRO A 325 16.72 9.62 6.48
C PRO A 325 15.58 9.12 7.39
N TYR A 326 15.62 7.82 7.69
CA TYR A 326 14.67 7.14 8.59
C TYR A 326 15.39 5.94 9.22
N ILE A 327 16.22 6.24 10.23
CA ILE A 327 17.17 5.30 10.82
C ILE A 327 16.57 4.73 12.09
N LEU A 328 16.41 3.41 12.19
CA LEU A 328 15.99 2.78 13.44
C LEU A 328 17.19 2.72 14.39
N GLU A 329 17.10 3.44 15.49
CA GLU A 329 18.12 3.43 16.55
C GLU A 329 17.90 2.25 17.49
N CYS A 330 16.65 2.00 17.84
CA CYS A 330 16.28 0.90 18.73
C CYS A 330 14.77 0.62 18.67
N TYR A 331 14.34 -0.47 19.30
CA TYR A 331 12.92 -0.81 19.39
C TYR A 331 12.56 -1.27 20.81
N VAL A 332 11.29 -1.09 21.16
CA VAL A 332 10.69 -1.56 22.41
C VAL A 332 9.65 -2.61 22.09
N ASP A 333 9.88 -3.81 22.63
CA ASP A 333 8.94 -4.92 22.52
C ASP A 333 7.82 -4.77 23.54
N ALA A 334 6.60 -4.58 23.02
CA ALA A 334 5.42 -4.34 23.84
C ALA A 334 4.95 -5.58 24.61
N HIS A 335 5.30 -6.76 24.10
CA HIS A 335 5.06 -8.03 24.76
C HIS A 335 6.38 -8.75 24.84
N LEU A 336 7.13 -8.50 25.92
CA LEU A 336 8.15 -9.45 26.38
C LEU A 336 7.45 -10.81 26.58
N LYS A 337 7.44 -11.63 25.51
CA LYS A 337 6.94 -12.99 25.54
C LYS A 337 7.67 -13.67 26.69
N LYS A 338 6.95 -13.91 27.78
CA LYS A 338 7.43 -14.71 28.90
C LYS A 338 7.80 -16.10 28.42
#